data_AF-A0A086M1Q5-F1
#
_entry.id   AF-A0A086M1Q5-F1
#
_cell.length_a   1.000
_cell.length_b   1.000
_cell.length_c   1.000
_cell.angle_alpha   90.00
_cell.angle_beta   90.00
_cell.angle_gamma   90.00
#
_symmetry.space_group_name_H-M   'P 1'
#
loop_
_entity.id
_entity.type
_entity.pdbx_description
1 polymer ?
#
loop_
_entity_poly.entity_id
_entity_poly.type
_entity_poly.pdbx_seq_one_letter_code
_entity_poly.pdbx_strand_id
1 'polypeptide(L)'
;DYTRGQKVEVQIASLQSVQGVLPVDPYQSNAPFCRPEKIEVEEHNLGQILLADRVKNTPFEVGFLTDASCKVLCKDQPIGDAQRSFLERLVKDNYQYQL
;
A
#
# COMPACT_ATOMS: atom_id res chain seq x y z
N ASP A 1 -14.69 20.09 2.50
CA ASP A 1 -15.68 19.37 3.32
C ASP A 1 -16.10 18.08 2.65
N TYR A 2 -16.25 17.01 3.44
CA TYR A 2 -16.76 15.72 2.99
C TYR A 2 -18.24 15.56 3.36
N THR A 3 -19.05 15.01 2.47
CA THR A 3 -20.44 14.65 2.77
C THR A 3 -20.53 13.22 3.31
N ARG A 4 -21.54 12.94 4.14
CA ARG A 4 -21.78 11.57 4.63
C ARG A 4 -21.95 10.62 3.43
N GLY A 5 -21.20 9.53 3.45
CA GLY A 5 -21.19 8.54 2.37
C GLY A 5 -20.26 8.90 1.20
N GLN A 6 -19.65 10.08 1.18
CA GLN A 6 -18.65 10.42 0.17
C GLN A 6 -17.49 9.44 0.22
N LYS A 7 -17.04 8.97 -0.94
CA LYS A 7 -15.84 8.13 -1.07
C LYS A 7 -14.63 8.93 -0.58
N VAL A 8 -13.91 8.34 0.36
CA VAL A 8 -12.62 8.84 0.84
C VAL A 8 -11.53 8.03 0.14
N GLU A 9 -10.66 8.72 -0.59
CA GLU A 9 -9.52 8.07 -1.24
C GLU A 9 -8.50 7.66 -0.19
N VAL A 10 -8.19 6.38 -0.16
CA VAL A 10 -7.12 5.83 0.67
C VAL A 10 -5.92 5.62 -0.25
N GLN A 11 -4.81 6.24 0.12
CA GLN A 11 -3.54 6.15 -0.59
C GLN A 11 -2.55 5.32 0.21
N ILE A 12 -1.57 4.74 -0.46
CA ILE A 12 -0.52 3.93 0.15
C ILE A 12 0.86 4.43 -0.26
N ALA A 13 1.74 4.58 0.72
CA ALA A 13 3.15 4.91 0.52
C ALA A 13 4.00 3.64 0.39
N SER A 14 5.27 3.81 0.05
CA SER A 14 6.23 2.71 0.04
C SER A 14 6.52 2.24 1.48
N LEU A 15 6.79 0.95 1.66
CA LEU A 15 7.25 0.42 2.93
C LEU A 15 8.68 0.89 3.19
N GLN A 16 8.97 1.34 4.41
CA GLN A 16 10.27 1.85 4.81
C GLN A 16 10.75 1.15 6.08
N SER A 17 12.07 1.06 6.25
CA SER A 17 12.70 0.51 7.44
C SER A 17 13.79 1.46 7.91
N VAL A 18 13.96 1.58 9.23
CA VAL A 18 15.11 2.30 9.81
C VAL A 18 16.44 1.62 9.52
N GLN A 19 16.41 0.34 9.14
CA GLN A 19 17.57 -0.48 8.79
C GLN A 19 17.80 -0.54 7.28
N GLY A 20 16.77 -0.26 6.48
CA GLY A 20 16.80 -0.33 5.02
C GLY A 20 17.17 0.99 4.37
N VAL A 21 17.96 0.94 3.29
CA VAL A 21 18.34 2.13 2.51
C VAL A 21 17.27 2.52 1.48
N LEU A 22 16.51 1.54 0.98
CA LEU A 22 15.56 1.75 -0.12
C LEU A 22 14.12 1.41 0.31
N PRO A 23 13.14 2.27 -0.04
CA PRO A 23 11.74 1.93 0.12
C PRO A 23 11.34 0.72 -0.72
N VAL A 24 10.37 -0.05 -0.23
CA VAL A 24 9.82 -1.21 -0.91
C VAL A 24 8.43 -0.89 -1.43
N ASP A 25 8.23 -1.11 -2.73
CA ASP A 25 6.93 -0.93 -3.38
C ASP A 25 5.96 -2.06 -2.98
N PRO A 26 4.80 -1.75 -2.38
CA PRO A 26 3.82 -2.76 -1.99
C PRO A 26 3.17 -3.47 -3.19
N TYR A 27 3.27 -2.93 -4.40
CA TYR A 27 2.68 -3.52 -5.61
C TYR A 27 3.69 -4.17 -6.55
N GLN A 28 4.94 -4.37 -6.11
CA GLN A 28 5.93 -5.10 -6.91
C GLN A 28 5.58 -6.59 -7.03
N SER A 29 6.00 -7.26 -8.11
CA SER A 29 5.61 -8.65 -8.45
C SER A 29 5.63 -9.66 -7.30
N ASN A 30 6.64 -9.63 -6.43
CA ASN A 30 6.81 -10.58 -5.32
C ASN A 30 6.04 -10.22 -4.05
N ALA A 31 5.41 -9.04 -3.99
CA ALA A 31 4.61 -8.62 -2.85
C ALA A 31 3.22 -9.25 -2.90
N PRO A 32 2.84 -10.09 -1.92
CA PRO A 32 1.56 -10.78 -1.87
C PRO A 32 0.45 -9.90 -1.28
N PHE A 33 0.35 -8.65 -1.74
CA PHE A 33 -0.65 -7.69 -1.30
C PHE A 33 -1.70 -7.45 -2.38
N CYS A 34 -2.93 -7.14 -1.96
CA CYS A 34 -4.00 -6.79 -2.90
C CYS A 34 -3.62 -5.55 -3.71
N ARG A 35 -3.88 -5.59 -5.01
CA ARG A 35 -3.61 -4.50 -5.94
C ARG A 35 -4.92 -4.00 -6.55
N PRO A 36 -5.05 -2.69 -6.82
CA PRO A 36 -6.15 -2.20 -7.64
C PRO A 36 -6.00 -2.72 -9.08
N GLU A 37 -7.09 -2.72 -9.85
CA GLU A 37 -7.06 -3.10 -11.27
C GLU A 37 -6.12 -2.21 -12.08
N LYS A 38 -6.06 -0.93 -11.73
CA LYS A 38 -5.16 0.06 -12.31
C LYS A 38 -4.41 0.78 -11.19
N ILE A 39 -3.09 0.75 -11.26
CA ILE A 39 -2.20 1.46 -10.35
C ILE A 39 -2.03 2.89 -10.87
N GLU A 40 -2.35 3.86 -10.02
CA GLU A 40 -2.21 5.29 -10.27
C GLU A 40 -1.24 5.84 -9.23
N VAL A 41 -0.26 6.62 -9.69
CA VAL A 41 0.75 7.25 -8.85
C VAL A 41 0.31 8.69 -8.58
N GLU A 42 0.24 9.03 -7.30
CA GLU A 42 -0.22 10.31 -6.76
C GLU A 42 1.00 11.03 -6.16
N GLU A 43 1.78 11.70 -7.01
CA GLU A 43 2.91 12.52 -6.54
C GLU A 43 2.42 13.92 -6.14
N HIS A 44 2.51 14.24 -4.86
CA HIS A 44 1.99 15.49 -4.30
C HIS A 44 3.05 16.58 -4.17
N ASN A 45 4.34 16.24 -4.10
CA ASN A 45 5.42 17.22 -3.93
C ASN A 45 6.77 16.80 -4.54
N LEU A 46 7.67 17.78 -4.68
CA LEU A 46 9.02 17.58 -5.25
C LEU A 46 9.90 16.63 -4.42
N GLY A 47 9.73 16.59 -3.10
CA GLY A 47 10.48 15.68 -2.24
C GLY A 47 10.21 14.22 -2.56
N GLN A 48 8.94 13.87 -2.82
CA GLN A 48 8.53 12.53 -3.25
C GLN A 48 9.17 12.13 -4.58
N ILE A 49 9.22 13.06 -5.54
CA ILE A 49 9.87 12.84 -6.83
C ILE A 49 11.36 12.53 -6.64
N LEU A 50 12.06 13.36 -5.84
CA LEU A 50 13.51 13.24 -5.63
C LEU A 50 13.90 11.99 -4.84
N LEU A 51 13.06 11.58 -3.88
CA LEU A 51 13.29 10.39 -3.06
C LEU A 51 12.71 9.11 -3.67
N ALA A 52 12.09 9.22 -4.85
CA ALA A 52 11.34 8.15 -5.51
C ALA A 52 10.29 7.49 -4.58
N ASP A 53 9.75 8.27 -3.64
CA ASP A 53 8.67 7.81 -2.77
C ASP A 53 7.33 7.98 -3.49
N ARG A 54 6.78 6.85 -3.93
CA ARG A 54 5.58 6.82 -4.75
C ARG A 54 4.37 6.52 -3.88
N VAL A 55 3.54 7.54 -3.69
CA VAL A 55 2.20 7.35 -3.15
C VAL A 55 1.29 6.85 -4.27
N LYS A 56 0.47 5.84 -3.99
CA LYS A 56 -0.38 5.18 -4.99
C LYS A 56 -1.80 5.00 -4.47
N ASN A 57 -2.74 4.83 -5.40
CA ASN A 57 -4.11 4.47 -5.07
C ASN A 57 -4.22 3.07 -4.43
N THR A 58 -5.28 2.84 -3.66
CA THR A 58 -5.58 1.54 -3.04
C THR A 58 -6.94 0.99 -3.45
N PRO A 59 -7.19 -0.33 -3.32
CA PRO A 59 -8.51 -0.90 -3.56
C PRO A 59 -9.48 -0.72 -2.38
N PHE A 60 -9.12 0.05 -1.33
CA PHE A 60 -10.00 0.25 -0.19
C PHE A 60 -11.20 1.13 -0.54
N GLU A 61 -12.37 0.71 -0.08
CA GLU A 61 -13.63 1.44 -0.24
C GLU A 61 -14.07 2.01 1.12
N VAL A 62 -13.65 3.25 1.41
CA VAL A 62 -14.01 3.95 2.66
C VAL A 62 -15.02 5.05 2.36
N GLY A 63 -16.14 5.04 3.10
CA GLY A 63 -17.16 6.09 3.04
C GLY A 63 -17.07 7.01 4.26
N PHE A 64 -17.08 8.32 4.05
CA PHE A 64 -17.02 9.29 5.13
C PHE A 64 -18.23 9.15 6.06
N LEU A 65 -18.00 9.09 7.38
CA LEU A 65 -19.04 8.89 8.41
C LEU A 65 -19.99 7.72 8.12
N THR A 66 -19.46 6.65 7.53
CA THR A 66 -20.21 5.44 7.17
C THR A 66 -19.55 4.24 7.82
N ASP A 67 -20.27 3.58 8.73
CA ASP A 67 -19.74 2.38 9.39
C ASP A 67 -19.62 1.23 8.39
N ALA A 68 -18.48 0.54 8.44
CA ALA A 68 -18.22 -0.64 7.61
C ALA A 68 -17.58 -1.74 8.46
N SER A 69 -18.04 -2.97 8.27
CA SER A 69 -17.39 -4.16 8.81
C SER A 69 -16.21 -4.59 7.93
N CYS A 70 -15.45 -5.60 8.37
CA CYS A 70 -14.36 -6.16 7.58
C CYS A 70 -14.86 -6.59 6.19
N LYS A 71 -14.26 -6.02 5.14
CA LYS A 71 -14.49 -6.38 3.73
C LYS A 71 -13.23 -7.01 3.17
N VAL A 72 -13.41 -8.12 2.45
CA VAL A 72 -12.32 -8.78 1.73
C VAL A 72 -12.07 -8.01 0.43
N LEU A 73 -10.87 -7.47 0.27
CA LEU A 73 -10.50 -6.68 -0.93
C LEU A 73 -10.17 -7.56 -2.13
N CYS A 74 -9.46 -8.65 -1.92
CA CYS A 74 -9.11 -9.61 -2.96
C CYS A 74 -9.08 -11.03 -2.38
N LYS A 75 -9.47 -12.00 -3.19
CA LYS A 75 -9.34 -13.43 -2.89
C LYS A 75 -8.18 -14.00 -3.71
N ASP A 76 -7.56 -15.07 -3.22
CA ASP A 76 -6.64 -15.90 -4.00
C ASP A 76 -5.34 -15.23 -4.47
N GLN A 77 -4.66 -14.45 -3.62
CA GLN A 77 -3.25 -14.10 -3.84
C GLN A 77 -2.38 -15.35 -3.60
N PRO A 78 -1.79 -15.98 -4.64
CA PRO A 78 -0.98 -17.17 -4.44
C PRO A 78 0.30 -16.80 -3.69
N ILE A 79 0.48 -17.38 -2.51
CA ILE A 79 1.72 -17.25 -1.73
C ILE A 79 2.60 -18.46 -2.04
N GLY A 80 3.45 -18.32 -3.05
CA GLY A 80 4.53 -19.27 -3.32
C GLY A 80 5.76 -18.99 -2.45
N ASP A 81 6.81 -19.78 -2.66
CA ASP A 81 8.06 -19.66 -1.90
C ASP A 81 8.72 -18.28 -2.05
N ALA A 82 8.62 -17.67 -3.23
CA ALA A 82 9.16 -16.34 -3.50
C ALA A 82 8.45 -15.25 -2.69
N GLN A 83 7.11 -15.28 -2.65
CA GLN A 83 6.29 -14.35 -1.87
C GLN A 83 6.52 -14.55 -0.37
N ARG A 84 6.62 -15.80 0.09
CA ARG A 84 6.93 -16.14 1.49
C ARG A 84 8.28 -15.57 1.90
N SER A 85 9.33 -15.88 1.14
CA SER A 85 10.69 -15.40 1.40
C SER A 85 10.76 -13.88 1.40
N PHE A 86 10.00 -13.24 0.50
CA PHE A 86 9.87 -11.80 0.45
C PHE A 86 9.24 -11.22 1.72
N LEU A 87 8.11 -11.76 2.18
CA LEU A 87 7.46 -11.33 3.43
C LEU A 87 8.36 -11.54 4.64
N GLU A 88 9.02 -12.69 4.74
CA GLU A 88 9.95 -13.00 5.84
C GLU A 88 11.09 -11.98 5.90
N ARG A 89 11.63 -11.58 4.75
CA ARG A 89 12.63 -10.52 4.66
C ARG A 89 12.07 -9.18 5.14
N LEU A 90 10.86 -8.79 4.72
CA LEU A 90 10.26 -7.52 5.15
C LEU A 90 10.07 -7.46 6.67
N VAL A 91 9.60 -8.56 7.27
CA VAL A 91 9.42 -8.65 8.72
C VAL A 91 10.77 -8.62 9.44
N LYS A 92 11.75 -9.41 8.97
CA LYS A 92 13.09 -9.47 9.56
C LYS A 92 13.79 -8.11 9.56
N ASP A 93 13.66 -7.38 8.45
CA ASP A 93 14.30 -6.10 8.24
C ASP A 93 13.42 -4.93 8.73
N ASN A 94 12.34 -5.18 9.47
CA ASN A 94 11.45 -4.18 10.08
C ASN A 94 10.89 -3.14 9.10
N TYR A 95 10.46 -3.58 7.92
CA TYR A 95 9.73 -2.72 6.98
C TYR A 95 8.30 -2.46 7.47
N GLN A 96 7.90 -1.19 7.48
CA GLN A 96 6.58 -0.72 7.91
C GLN A 96 6.14 0.50 7.10
N TYR A 97 4.85 0.82 7.15
CA TYR A 97 4.37 2.12 6.68
C TYR A 97 4.76 3.18 7.71
N GLN A 98 5.42 4.25 7.29
CA GLN A 98 5.64 5.41 8.15
C GLN A 98 4.35 6.25 8.17
N LEU A 99 3.85 6.52 9.38
CA LEU A 99 2.71 7.41 9.65
C LEU A 99 3.19 8.82 9.96
#